data_AF-A0A9K3CYN1-F1
#
_entry.id   AF-A0A9K3CYN1-F1
#
_cell.length_a   1.000
_cell.length_b   1.000
_cell.length_c   1.000
_cell.angle_alpha   90.00
_cell.angle_beta   90.00
_cell.angle_gamma   90.00
#
_symmetry.space_group_name_H-M   'P 1'
#
loop_
_entity.id
_entity.type
_entity.pdbx_description
1 polymer ?
#
loop_
_entity_poly.entity_id
_entity_poly.type
_entity_poly.pdbx_seq_one_letter_code
_entity_poly.pdbx_strand_id
1 'polypeptide(L)'
;MAPYVCSTESGGVRLFRYDPEPPSGETAWTELPIGPNMRPFGVATCGGSLHVLGEDVLTGCPVHAVYTPSVEGTPVYPPSGWQIRESSLQRPCQGRSGYISSTNVVAVENSILVVPSDPPNYHFPMSTAQIYDAVRDHWDTVANPLSNGFRWTQMAHLGDGYVLAGGKNYGGVAMVFAVDGLERVS
;
A
#
# COMPACT_ATOMS: atom_id res chain seq x y z
N MET A 1 -13.22 12.21 1.09
CA MET A 1 -12.76 11.27 2.15
C MET A 1 -11.83 12.05 3.06
N ALA A 2 -11.97 11.93 4.38
CA ALA A 2 -11.05 12.56 5.32
C ALA A 2 -9.61 12.05 5.08
N PRO A 3 -8.56 12.89 5.20
CA PRO A 3 -7.20 12.41 5.10
C PRO A 3 -6.88 11.46 6.26
N TYR A 4 -6.09 10.44 5.98
CA TYR A 4 -5.57 9.52 6.97
C TYR A 4 -4.04 9.67 7.04
N VAL A 5 -3.48 9.55 8.24
CA VAL A 5 -2.04 9.46 8.46
C VAL A 5 -1.76 8.19 9.24
N CYS A 6 -0.79 7.39 8.77
CA CYS A 6 -0.30 6.24 9.51
C CYS A 6 1.06 6.54 10.14
N SER A 7 1.27 6.03 11.35
CA SER A 7 2.56 6.01 12.02
C SER A 7 2.90 4.58 12.46
N THR A 8 4.20 4.32 12.61
CA THR A 8 4.72 3.07 13.16
C THR A 8 5.24 3.32 14.56
N GLU A 9 4.68 2.64 15.54
CA GLU A 9 5.25 2.57 16.88
C GLU A 9 5.53 1.11 17.25
N SER A 10 6.34 0.90 18.30
CA SER A 10 6.59 -0.42 18.86
C SER A 10 5.29 -1.03 19.38
N GLY A 11 4.54 -1.71 18.52
CA GLY A 11 3.22 -2.26 18.83
C GLY A 11 2.25 -2.36 17.65
N GLY A 12 2.55 -1.72 16.51
CA GLY A 12 1.76 -1.87 15.28
C GLY A 12 1.50 -0.56 14.54
N VAL A 13 0.51 -0.59 13.64
CA VAL A 13 0.09 0.59 12.87
C VAL A 13 -0.83 1.45 13.73
N ARG A 14 -0.41 2.69 13.99
CA ARG A 14 -1.29 3.73 14.50
C ARG A 14 -1.88 4.50 13.33
N LEU A 15 -3.19 4.65 13.33
CA LEU A 15 -3.91 5.34 12.28
C LEU A 15 -4.60 6.57 12.86
N PHE A 16 -4.42 7.72 12.21
CA PHE A 16 -5.05 8.97 12.58
C PHE A 16 -5.93 9.45 11.43
N ARG A 17 -7.14 9.89 11.76
CA ARG A 17 -8.05 10.56 10.83
C ARG A 17 -7.99 12.07 11.08
N TYR A 18 -7.82 12.84 10.02
CA TYR A 18 -7.94 14.29 10.08
C TYR A 18 -9.37 14.74 9.84
N ASP A 19 -9.92 15.54 10.76
CA ASP A 19 -11.18 16.25 10.60
C ASP A 19 -10.90 17.74 10.39
N PRO A 20 -11.24 18.33 9.24
CA PRO A 20 -11.05 19.75 9.00
C PRO A 20 -11.97 20.63 9.86
N GLU A 21 -13.06 20.08 10.40
CA GLU A 21 -14.07 20.81 11.16
C GLU A 21 -14.38 20.09 12.49
N PRO A 22 -13.38 19.92 13.38
CA PRO A 22 -13.59 19.18 14.62
C PRO A 22 -14.59 19.89 15.53
N PRO A 23 -15.34 19.15 16.38
CA PRO A 23 -16.18 19.75 17.40
C PRO A 23 -15.39 20.74 18.26
N SER A 24 -16.07 21.80 18.74
CA SER A 24 -15.43 22.85 19.54
C SER A 24 -14.74 22.26 20.77
N GLY A 25 -13.42 22.45 20.86
CA GLY A 25 -12.60 21.96 21.98
C GLY A 25 -11.96 20.59 21.76
N GLU A 26 -12.21 19.94 20.62
CA GLU A 26 -11.55 18.69 20.23
C GLU A 26 -10.37 18.93 19.29
N THR A 27 -9.47 17.94 19.18
CA THR A 27 -8.37 17.97 18.22
C THR A 27 -8.86 17.60 16.83
N ALA A 28 -8.31 18.25 15.80
CA ALA A 28 -8.54 17.88 14.40
C ALA A 28 -8.04 16.46 14.03
N TRP A 29 -7.38 15.76 14.95
CA TRP A 29 -6.89 14.41 14.75
C TRP A 29 -7.60 13.45 15.70
N THR A 30 -8.16 12.37 15.15
CA THR A 30 -8.73 11.26 15.92
C THR A 30 -7.87 10.03 15.71
N GLU A 31 -7.38 9.42 16.79
CA GLU A 31 -6.73 8.11 16.73
C GLU A 31 -7.79 7.02 16.49
N LEU A 32 -7.53 6.16 15.50
CA LEU A 32 -8.36 5.02 15.14
C LEU A 32 -7.81 3.74 15.79
N PRO A 33 -8.59 2.64 15.81
CA PRO A 33 -8.14 1.39 16.42
C PRO A 33 -6.77 0.95 15.91
N ILE A 34 -5.90 0.54 16.84
CA ILE A 34 -4.56 0.05 16.54
C ILE A 34 -4.67 -1.12 15.55
N GLY A 35 -3.91 -1.03 14.46
CA GLY A 35 -3.85 -2.03 13.42
C GLY A 35 -3.02 -3.25 13.81
N PRO A 36 -2.79 -4.17 12.86
CA PRO A 36 -1.93 -5.33 13.08
C PRO A 36 -0.49 -4.92 13.39
N ASN A 37 0.26 -5.85 13.98
CA ASN A 37 1.68 -5.69 14.30
C ASN A 37 2.55 -5.76 13.02
N MET A 38 2.51 -4.70 12.22
CA MET A 38 3.23 -4.60 10.96
C MET A 38 4.04 -3.30 10.83
N ARG A 39 5.07 -3.33 9.99
CA ARG A 39 5.84 -2.18 9.49
C ARG A 39 5.26 -1.74 8.14
N PRO A 40 4.35 -0.75 8.09
CA PRO A 40 3.82 -0.22 6.85
C PRO A 40 4.93 0.39 6.01
N PHE A 41 4.91 0.10 4.72
CA PHE A 41 5.72 0.77 3.71
C PHE A 41 4.87 1.57 2.72
N GLY A 42 3.54 1.38 2.70
CA GLY A 42 2.66 2.18 1.86
C GLY A 42 1.20 2.08 2.24
N VAL A 43 0.46 3.15 1.94
CA VAL A 43 -0.95 3.30 2.28
C VAL A 43 -1.68 3.92 1.10
N ALA A 44 -2.88 3.41 0.81
CA ALA A 44 -3.77 3.96 -0.20
C ALA A 44 -5.23 3.81 0.23
N THR A 45 -6.10 4.67 -0.26
CA THR A 45 -7.55 4.55 -0.07
C THR A 45 -8.19 4.03 -1.35
N CYS A 46 -9.02 3.00 -1.25
CA CYS A 46 -9.69 2.38 -2.39
C CYS A 46 -11.06 1.85 -1.95
N GLY A 47 -12.11 2.11 -2.74
CA GLY A 47 -13.45 1.58 -2.45
C GLY A 47 -14.04 1.97 -1.09
N GLY A 48 -13.62 3.10 -0.50
CA GLY A 48 -14.05 3.53 0.83
C GLY A 48 -13.27 2.91 2.00
N SER A 49 -12.33 2.02 1.72
CA SER A 49 -11.44 1.42 2.71
C SER A 49 -10.03 2.02 2.63
N LEU A 50 -9.30 1.92 3.75
CA LEU A 50 -7.88 2.22 3.81
C LEU A 50 -7.11 0.91 3.71
N HIS A 51 -6.19 0.84 2.76
CA HIS A 51 -5.33 -0.31 2.56
C HIS A 51 -3.92 0.06 3.00
N VAL A 52 -3.38 -0.74 3.91
CA VAL A 52 -2.03 -0.60 4.44
C VAL A 52 -1.24 -1.82 4.00
N LEU A 53 -0.15 -1.56 3.30
CA LEU A 53 0.81 -2.56 2.88
C LEU A 53 2.08 -2.40 3.69
N GLY A 54 2.62 -3.51 4.15
CA GLY A 54 3.76 -3.53 5.03
C GLY A 54 4.31 -4.92 5.21
N GLU A 55 5.05 -5.08 6.28
CA GLU A 55 5.61 -6.36 6.69
C GLU A 55 5.15 -6.71 8.09
N ASP A 56 4.75 -7.96 8.31
CA ASP A 56 4.57 -8.47 9.66
C ASP A 56 5.88 -8.34 10.44
N VAL A 57 5.83 -7.78 11.65
CA VAL A 57 7.03 -7.50 12.46
C VAL A 57 7.75 -8.79 12.88
N LEU A 58 7.01 -9.88 13.09
CA LEU A 58 7.54 -11.12 13.63
C LEU A 58 8.14 -12.00 12.54
N THR A 59 7.46 -12.10 11.40
CA THR A 59 7.80 -13.01 10.31
C THR A 59 8.57 -12.32 9.18
N GLY A 60 8.46 -10.99 9.06
CA GLY A 60 8.99 -10.23 7.93
C GLY A 60 8.25 -10.51 6.61
N CYS A 61 7.14 -11.24 6.65
CA CYS A 61 6.31 -11.50 5.47
C CYS A 61 5.57 -10.22 5.06
N PRO A 62 5.35 -9.98 3.76
CA PRO A 62 4.44 -8.93 3.32
C PRO A 62 3.05 -9.13 3.92
N VAL A 63 2.40 -8.06 4.33
CA VAL A 63 1.03 -8.05 4.88
C VAL A 63 0.22 -6.98 4.16
N HIS A 64 -1.00 -7.35 3.79
CA HIS A 64 -2.02 -6.43 3.33
C HIS A 64 -3.12 -6.34 4.38
N ALA A 65 -3.17 -5.20 5.07
CA ALA A 65 -4.19 -4.92 6.06
C ALA A 65 -5.20 -3.91 5.48
N VAL A 66 -6.48 -4.19 5.64
CA VAL A 66 -7.56 -3.32 5.16
C VAL A 66 -8.35 -2.82 6.37
N TYR A 67 -8.38 -1.52 6.56
CA TYR A 67 -9.23 -0.86 7.54
C TYR A 67 -10.48 -0.33 6.84
N THR A 68 -11.64 -0.81 7.28
CA THR A 68 -12.93 -0.31 6.81
C THR A 68 -13.59 0.44 7.96
N PRO A 69 -13.81 1.76 7.84
CA PRO A 69 -14.46 2.52 8.91
C PRO A 69 -15.88 2.02 9.14
N SER A 70 -16.30 1.93 10.39
CA SER A 70 -17.70 1.61 10.70
C SER A 70 -18.60 2.74 10.22
N VAL A 71 -19.56 2.40 9.36
CA VAL A 71 -20.69 3.26 9.09
C VAL A 71 -21.66 3.10 10.26
N GLU A 72 -22.18 4.21 10.77
CA GLU A 72 -23.11 4.20 11.90
C GLU A 72 -24.26 3.19 11.67
N GLY A 73 -24.50 2.33 12.66
CA GLY A 73 -25.50 1.27 12.58
C GLY A 73 -25.08 -0.01 11.84
N THR A 74 -23.87 -0.09 11.28
CA THR A 74 -23.35 -1.31 10.65
C THR A 74 -22.23 -1.93 11.49
N PRO A 75 -22.42 -3.14 12.06
CA PRO A 75 -21.35 -3.81 12.78
C PRO A 75 -20.21 -4.15 11.81
N VAL A 76 -18.98 -3.73 12.14
CA VAL A 76 -17.78 -4.14 11.41
C VAL A 76 -17.15 -5.32 12.12
N TYR A 77 -16.84 -6.38 11.37
CA TYR A 77 -16.11 -7.54 11.87
C TYR A 77 -14.75 -7.67 11.14
N PRO A 78 -13.63 -7.78 11.87
CA PRO A 78 -13.55 -7.76 13.34
C PRO A 78 -13.85 -6.35 13.92
N PRO A 79 -14.17 -6.25 15.22
CA PRO A 79 -14.56 -4.99 15.87
C PRO A 79 -13.52 -3.87 15.75
N SER A 80 -12.27 -4.21 15.47
CA SER A 80 -11.19 -3.26 15.21
C SER A 80 -11.31 -2.55 13.85
N GLY A 81 -12.18 -3.03 12.95
CA GLY A 81 -12.29 -2.57 11.58
C GLY A 81 -11.18 -3.09 10.65
N TRP A 82 -10.20 -3.81 11.18
CA TRP A 82 -9.02 -4.29 10.46
C TRP A 82 -9.18 -5.72 9.97
N GLN A 83 -9.01 -5.95 8.69
CA GLN A 83 -8.95 -7.29 8.10
C GLN A 83 -7.55 -7.52 7.54
N ILE A 84 -6.89 -8.60 7.98
CA ILE A 84 -5.70 -9.09 7.30
C ILE A 84 -6.17 -9.86 6.07
N ARG A 85 -5.76 -9.41 4.89
CA ARG A 85 -5.93 -10.13 3.65
C ARG A 85 -4.70 -11.00 3.44
N GLU A 86 -4.89 -12.20 2.89
CA GLU A 86 -3.76 -13.01 2.46
C GLU A 86 -2.97 -12.21 1.42
N SER A 87 -1.70 -11.97 1.71
CA SER A 87 -0.83 -11.19 0.85
C SER A 87 -0.35 -12.07 -0.30
N SER A 88 -1.11 -12.13 -1.39
CA SER A 88 -0.62 -12.65 -2.68
C SER A 88 0.26 -11.64 -3.43
N LEU A 89 0.88 -10.69 -2.71
CA LEU A 89 2.10 -10.04 -3.21
C LEU A 89 3.06 -11.17 -3.58
N GLN A 90 3.45 -11.26 -4.86
CA GLN A 90 3.87 -12.50 -5.51
C GLN A 90 5.21 -13.08 -5.01
N ARG A 91 5.78 -12.52 -3.96
CA ARG A 91 6.85 -13.14 -3.20
C ARG A 91 6.25 -13.97 -2.06
N PRO A 92 6.14 -15.30 -2.20
CA PRO A 92 5.81 -16.15 -1.07
C PRO A 92 6.79 -15.85 0.07
N CYS A 93 6.29 -15.81 1.30
CA CYS A 93 7.13 -15.51 2.45
C CYS A 93 8.19 -16.60 2.63
N GLN A 94 9.42 -16.36 2.16
CA GLN A 94 10.50 -17.34 2.21
C GLN A 94 11.28 -17.33 3.55
N GLY A 95 10.69 -16.78 4.63
CA GLY A 95 11.26 -16.85 5.99
C GLY A 95 12.62 -16.16 6.17
N ARG A 96 13.10 -15.41 5.18
CA ARG A 96 14.27 -14.56 5.27
C ARG A 96 13.82 -13.13 5.09
N SER A 97 14.31 -12.26 5.97
CA SER A 97 14.09 -10.82 6.04
C SER A 97 14.53 -10.13 4.73
N GLY A 98 13.76 -10.33 3.68
CA GLY A 98 13.84 -9.64 2.40
C GLY A 98 12.89 -8.47 2.47
N TYR A 99 13.22 -7.48 3.30
CA TYR A 99 12.38 -6.31 3.52
C TYR A 99 11.97 -5.73 2.17
N ILE A 100 10.71 -5.40 1.92
CA ILE A 100 10.36 -4.49 0.82
C ILE A 100 10.46 -3.08 1.42
N SER A 101 11.69 -2.57 1.51
CA SER A 101 11.97 -1.40 2.37
C SER A 101 11.47 -0.06 1.83
N SER A 102 10.97 0.02 0.59
CA SER A 102 10.57 1.30 -0.03
C SER A 102 9.56 1.13 -1.16
N THR A 103 8.50 0.36 -0.93
CA THR A 103 7.40 0.24 -1.89
C THR A 103 6.59 1.52 -1.91
N ASN A 104 6.23 2.01 -3.09
CA ASN A 104 5.20 3.04 -3.18
C ASN A 104 3.90 2.38 -3.56
N VAL A 105 2.81 2.98 -3.09
CA VAL A 105 1.45 2.49 -3.29
C VAL A 105 0.63 3.67 -3.74
N VAL A 106 -0.17 3.49 -4.78
CA VAL A 106 -1.08 4.51 -5.28
C VAL A 106 -2.43 3.89 -5.59
N ALA A 107 -3.50 4.60 -5.23
CA ALA A 107 -4.84 4.24 -5.63
C ALA A 107 -5.06 4.66 -7.10
N VAL A 108 -5.61 3.75 -7.89
CA VAL A 108 -5.99 3.99 -9.28
C VAL A 108 -7.41 3.45 -9.44
N GLU A 109 -8.38 4.37 -9.52
CA GLU A 109 -9.80 4.03 -9.55
C GLU A 109 -10.22 3.11 -8.38
N ASN A 110 -10.65 1.87 -8.68
CA ASN A 110 -11.04 0.84 -7.71
C ASN A 110 -9.92 -0.20 -7.49
N SER A 111 -8.68 0.19 -7.72
CA SER A 111 -7.53 -0.69 -7.60
C SER A 111 -6.36 -0.01 -6.89
N ILE A 112 -5.40 -0.82 -6.44
CA ILE A 112 -4.18 -0.34 -5.80
C ILE A 112 -3.00 -0.83 -6.58
N LEU A 113 -2.22 0.09 -7.13
CA LEU A 113 -0.97 -0.22 -7.80
C LEU A 113 0.18 -0.19 -6.80
N VAL A 114 1.01 -1.23 -6.87
CA VAL A 114 2.20 -1.42 -6.05
C VAL A 114 3.39 -1.60 -6.98
N VAL A 115 4.36 -0.71 -6.86
CA VAL A 115 5.66 -0.86 -7.52
C VAL A 115 6.70 -1.19 -6.45
N PRO A 116 7.06 -2.48 -6.29
CA PRO A 116 8.07 -2.88 -5.32
C PRO A 116 9.41 -2.21 -5.62
N SER A 117 10.07 -1.77 -4.55
CA SER A 117 11.49 -1.44 -4.59
C SER A 117 12.32 -2.61 -4.09
N ASP A 118 13.62 -2.57 -4.39
CA ASP A 118 14.59 -3.52 -3.83
C ASP A 118 14.48 -3.68 -2.31
N PRO A 119 14.70 -4.91 -1.84
CA PRO A 119 15.09 -5.10 -0.46
C PRO A 119 16.43 -4.43 -0.14
N PRO A 120 16.61 -3.96 1.09
CA PRO A 120 17.81 -3.24 1.52
C PRO A 120 19.06 -4.13 1.41
N ASN A 121 18.88 -5.46 1.45
CA ASN A 121 19.95 -6.45 1.40
C ASN A 121 20.03 -7.20 0.06
N TYR A 122 19.00 -7.10 -0.79
CA TYR A 122 18.97 -7.78 -2.07
C TYR A 122 18.95 -6.73 -3.15
N HIS A 123 20.13 -6.51 -3.66
CA HIS A 123 20.47 -5.56 -4.68
C HIS A 123 19.88 -5.94 -6.07
N PHE A 124 18.60 -6.30 -6.15
CA PHE A 124 17.94 -6.79 -7.35
C PHE A 124 16.74 -5.93 -7.75
N PRO A 125 16.97 -4.87 -8.56
CA PRO A 125 15.94 -4.02 -9.16
C PRO A 125 14.76 -4.86 -9.61
N MET A 126 13.60 -4.64 -9.00
CA MET A 126 12.37 -5.26 -9.43
C MET A 126 11.76 -4.47 -10.60
N SER A 127 11.55 -5.16 -11.71
CA SER A 127 10.88 -4.63 -12.91
C SER A 127 9.42 -5.09 -13.00
N THR A 128 8.84 -5.55 -11.90
CA THR A 128 7.43 -5.95 -11.83
C THR A 128 6.64 -4.89 -11.08
N ALA A 129 5.36 -4.80 -11.39
CA ALA A 129 4.36 -4.06 -10.63
C ALA A 129 3.17 -5.00 -10.43
N GLN A 130 2.47 -4.82 -9.33
CA GLN A 130 1.28 -5.60 -9.00
C GLN A 130 0.11 -4.65 -8.78
N ILE A 131 -1.08 -5.05 -9.22
CA ILE A 131 -2.31 -4.31 -9.02
C ILE A 131 -3.28 -5.16 -8.20
N TYR A 132 -3.80 -4.60 -7.12
CA TYR A 132 -4.87 -5.22 -6.35
C TYR A 132 -6.21 -4.74 -6.86
N ASP A 133 -7.05 -5.68 -7.28
CA ASP A 133 -8.44 -5.45 -7.59
C ASP A 133 -9.30 -5.68 -6.33
N ALA A 134 -9.84 -4.60 -5.77
CA ALA A 134 -10.67 -4.67 -4.57
C ALA A 134 -12.02 -5.37 -4.80
N VAL A 135 -12.52 -5.44 -6.04
CA VAL A 135 -13.77 -6.13 -6.39
C VAL A 135 -13.56 -7.65 -6.39
N ARG A 136 -12.42 -8.11 -6.91
CA ARG A 136 -12.07 -9.54 -6.97
C ARG A 136 -11.32 -10.03 -5.74
N ASP A 137 -10.89 -9.12 -4.86
CA ASP A 137 -10.00 -9.38 -3.74
C ASP A 137 -8.74 -10.15 -4.17
N HIS A 138 -8.10 -9.67 -5.25
CA HIS A 138 -7.02 -10.40 -5.91
C HIS A 138 -5.89 -9.47 -6.36
N TRP A 139 -4.66 -9.97 -6.30
CA TRP A 139 -3.46 -9.31 -6.82
C TRP A 139 -3.10 -9.85 -8.20
N ASP A 140 -3.11 -8.99 -9.21
CA ASP A 140 -2.66 -9.29 -10.57
C ASP A 140 -1.26 -8.72 -10.81
N THR A 141 -0.48 -9.37 -11.68
CA THR A 141 0.77 -8.80 -12.20
C THR A 141 0.46 -7.89 -13.38
N VAL A 142 0.97 -6.67 -13.35
CA VAL A 142 0.82 -5.73 -14.47
C VAL A 142 1.73 -6.19 -15.62
N ALA A 143 1.19 -6.21 -16.83
CA ALA A 143 1.97 -6.56 -18.02
C ALA A 143 3.10 -5.54 -18.25
N ASN A 144 4.31 -6.01 -18.54
CA ASN A 144 5.44 -5.16 -18.97
C ASN A 144 5.64 -3.85 -18.16
N PRO A 145 5.59 -3.87 -16.82
CA PRO A 145 5.39 -2.61 -16.10
C PRO A 145 6.62 -1.74 -16.19
N LEU A 146 7.80 -2.33 -16.40
CA LEU A 146 9.10 -1.67 -16.34
C LEU A 146 10.14 -2.30 -17.27
N SER A 147 10.84 -1.48 -18.06
CA SER A 147 11.94 -1.93 -18.91
C SER A 147 13.22 -2.28 -18.14
N ASN A 148 13.36 -1.78 -16.92
CA ASN A 148 14.45 -2.05 -15.97
C ASN A 148 13.87 -2.02 -14.55
N GLY A 149 14.49 -2.66 -13.56
CA GLY A 149 13.98 -2.52 -12.20
C GLY A 149 14.45 -1.24 -11.47
N PHE A 150 13.73 -0.90 -10.39
CA PHE A 150 13.85 0.39 -9.72
C PHE A 150 14.09 0.29 -8.21
N ARG A 151 14.66 1.36 -7.66
CA ARG A 151 14.80 1.63 -6.23
C ARG A 151 14.18 2.97 -5.90
N TRP A 152 13.74 3.08 -4.65
CA TRP A 152 13.19 4.33 -4.11
C TRP A 152 12.18 4.92 -5.07
N THR A 153 11.28 4.06 -5.54
CA THR A 153 10.23 4.47 -6.46
C THR A 153 9.46 5.63 -5.83
N GLN A 154 8.87 6.47 -6.65
CA GLN A 154 7.89 7.49 -6.30
C GLN A 154 6.79 7.35 -7.33
N MET A 155 5.55 7.53 -6.90
CA MET A 155 4.40 7.44 -7.80
C MET A 155 3.49 8.64 -7.62
N ALA A 156 2.92 9.11 -8.73
CA ALA A 156 1.91 10.13 -8.76
C ALA A 156 0.77 9.69 -9.68
N HIS A 157 -0.47 9.77 -9.20
CA HIS A 157 -1.64 9.56 -10.03
C HIS A 157 -1.83 10.76 -10.96
N LEU A 158 -2.01 10.50 -12.26
CA LEU A 158 -2.18 11.54 -13.28
C LEU A 158 -3.64 11.77 -13.67
N GLY A 159 -4.56 10.92 -13.22
CA GLY A 159 -5.95 10.88 -13.70
C GLY A 159 -6.14 9.83 -14.80
N ASP A 160 -7.39 9.53 -15.14
CA ASP A 160 -7.79 8.62 -16.23
C ASP A 160 -7.10 7.24 -16.20
N GLY A 161 -6.84 6.71 -15.01
CA GLY A 161 -6.19 5.41 -14.83
C GLY A 161 -4.66 5.43 -14.98
N TYR A 162 -4.06 6.59 -15.27
CA TYR A 162 -2.61 6.70 -15.48
C TYR A 162 -1.84 6.98 -14.19
N VAL A 163 -0.74 6.28 -14.02
CA VAL A 163 0.23 6.54 -12.95
C VAL A 163 1.58 6.89 -13.54
N LEU A 164 2.13 8.01 -13.09
CA LEU A 164 3.52 8.34 -13.27
C LEU A 164 4.33 7.67 -12.18
N ALA A 165 5.25 6.81 -12.57
CA ALA A 165 6.15 6.18 -11.61
C ALA A 165 7.59 6.41 -12.05
N GLY A 166 8.45 6.67 -11.08
CA GLY A 166 9.87 6.85 -11.33
C GLY A 166 10.70 6.55 -10.10
N GLY A 167 12.00 6.42 -10.28
CA GLY A 167 12.91 6.04 -9.20
C GLY A 167 14.33 5.97 -9.72
N LYS A 168 15.23 5.40 -8.92
CA LYS A 168 16.63 5.25 -9.29
C LYS A 168 16.94 3.80 -9.66
N ASN A 169 17.61 3.59 -10.78
CA ASN A 169 18.30 2.31 -11.06
C ASN A 169 19.79 2.41 -10.68
N TYR A 170 20.54 1.31 -10.81
CA TYR A 170 21.98 1.33 -10.53
C TYR A 170 22.80 2.29 -11.38
N GLY A 171 22.35 2.56 -12.61
CA GLY A 171 22.98 3.52 -13.51
C GLY A 171 22.74 4.98 -13.10
N GLY A 172 21.97 5.24 -12.05
CA GLY A 172 21.61 6.59 -11.63
C GLY A 172 20.59 7.27 -12.54
N VAL A 173 19.92 6.51 -13.41
CA VAL A 173 18.93 7.06 -14.33
C VAL A 173 17.59 7.15 -13.61
N ALA A 174 17.08 8.37 -13.49
CA ALA A 174 15.67 8.59 -13.20
C ALA A 174 14.88 8.26 -14.47
N MET A 175 14.07 7.21 -14.41
CA MET A 175 13.15 6.89 -15.50
C MET A 175 11.74 7.13 -15.03
N VAL A 176 10.89 7.50 -15.98
CA VAL A 176 9.49 7.83 -15.77
C VAL A 176 8.70 6.97 -16.73
N PHE A 177 7.71 6.25 -16.22
CA PHE A 177 6.80 5.46 -17.04
C PHE A 177 5.36 5.79 -16.66
N ALA A 178 4.50 5.80 -17.67
CA ALA A 178 3.06 5.85 -17.50
C ALA A 178 2.56 4.40 -17.52
N VAL A 179 1.94 3.97 -16.42
CA VAL A 179 1.20 2.71 -16.40
C VAL A 179 -0.24 3.03 -16.75
N ASP A 180 -0.78 2.42 -17.79
CA ASP A 180 -2.23 2.29 -17.92
C ASP A 180 -2.68 1.27 -16.87
N GLY A 181 -3.35 1.76 -15.82
CA GLY A 181 -3.76 0.95 -14.66
C GLY A 181 -4.76 -0.16 -14.99
N LEU A 182 -5.23 -0.28 -16.23
CA LEU A 182 -6.29 -1.21 -16.62
C LEU A 182 -5.84 -2.37 -17.51
N GLU A 183 -4.63 -2.34 -18.10
CA GLU A 183 -4.14 -3.46 -18.91
C GLU A 183 -3.66 -4.62 -18.02
N ARG A 184 -4.59 -5.49 -17.64
CA ARG A 184 -4.31 -6.73 -16.89
C ARG A 184 -3.84 -7.84 -17.84
N VAL A 185 -2.84 -8.62 -17.42
CA VAL A 185 -2.53 -9.90 -18.08
C VAL A 185 -3.65 -10.88 -17.71
N SER A 186 -4.48 -11.26 -18.69
CA SER A 186 -5.49 -12.31 -18.54
C SER A 186 -4.87 -13.70 -18.51
#